data_AF-A0A7S4HXQ6-F1
#
_entry.id   AF-A0A7S4HXQ6-F1
#
_cell.length_a   1.000
_cell.length_b   1.000
_cell.length_c   1.000
_cell.angle_alpha   90.00
_cell.angle_beta   90.00
_cell.angle_gamma   90.00
#
_symmetry.space_group_name_H-M   'P 1'
#
loop_
_entity.id
_entity.type
_entity.pdbx_description
1 polymer ?
#
loop_
_entity_poly.entity_id
_entity_poly.type
_entity_poly.pdbx_seq_one_letter_code
_entity_poly.pdbx_strand_id
1 'polypeptide(L)'
;VLRPFLSPVELVEVQELLIRLEFFRQNSSQFASIGPAVPKSQQTPMNTPLARRTTPNRGTDGSYQARKQEEDSLRNVFYLLARSLEAISLIQLLSFPLQGSAPLVIDVKEAALGDVVNTTFQELVCSQSLPCINVLISALIKTYSDTFGNIEMIAMSLNDRCSSYFSLANMRLHRVVEELKKLKPTSTSEHILHSTCQEMLTIAGEVDISPVLKFYEEFGFVSGFVQLLLTRAAKIDPSDLANQGAQEDKLSEEKRDQRMECYNEIIRLYRSQKNTDAKEVILNTVLRTDDKLCHYTL
;
A
#
# COMPACT_ATOMS: atom_id res chain seq x y z
N VAL A 1 -2.04 -12.18 26.80
CA VAL A 1 -1.44 -13.05 25.74
C VAL A 1 -2.56 -13.42 24.79
N LEU A 2 -2.50 -12.95 23.54
CA LEU A 2 -3.43 -13.39 22.52
C LEU A 2 -3.09 -14.84 22.17
N ARG A 3 -4.07 -15.74 22.29
CA ARG A 3 -3.94 -17.13 21.87
C ARG A 3 -5.03 -17.42 20.84
N PRO A 4 -4.67 -17.90 19.65
CA PRO A 4 -5.66 -18.30 18.67
C PRO A 4 -6.43 -19.53 19.17
N PHE A 5 -7.65 -19.70 18.66
CA PHE A 5 -8.47 -20.88 18.95
C PHE A 5 -7.81 -22.18 18.44
N LEU A 6 -7.11 -22.09 17.30
CA LEU A 6 -6.33 -23.19 16.74
C LEU A 6 -4.92 -23.22 17.35
N SER A 7 -4.38 -24.42 17.50
CA SER A 7 -2.99 -24.61 17.90
C SER A 7 -2.01 -24.11 16.82
N PRO A 8 -0.74 -23.84 17.17
CA PRO A 8 0.26 -23.41 16.19
C PRO A 8 0.45 -24.43 15.07
N VAL A 9 0.35 -25.72 15.39
CA VAL A 9 0.50 -26.83 14.44
C VAL A 9 -0.65 -26.82 13.44
N GLU A 10 -1.89 -26.72 13.92
CA GLU A 10 -3.08 -26.65 13.06
C GLU A 10 -3.04 -25.42 12.14
N LEU A 11 -2.58 -24.26 12.65
CA LEU A 11 -2.42 -23.06 11.82
C LEU A 11 -1.40 -23.26 10.69
N VAL A 12 -0.29 -23.92 10.97
CA VAL A 12 0.74 -24.23 9.96
C VAL A 12 0.19 -25.22 8.93
N GLU A 13 -0.52 -26.27 9.36
CA GLU A 13 -1.13 -27.24 8.45
C GLU A 13 -2.15 -26.58 7.50
N VAL A 14 -3.03 -25.73 8.02
CA VAL A 14 -3.98 -24.98 7.18
C VAL A 14 -3.24 -24.07 6.20
N GLN A 15 -2.19 -23.39 6.66
CA GLN A 15 -1.39 -22.52 5.80
C GLN A 15 -0.70 -23.31 4.67
N GLU A 16 -0.13 -24.48 4.96
CA GLU A 16 0.50 -25.34 3.96
C GLU A 16 -0.50 -25.79 2.88
N LEU A 17 -1.72 -26.15 3.27
CA LEU A 17 -2.78 -26.52 2.32
C LEU A 17 -3.12 -25.36 1.38
N LEU A 18 -3.22 -24.14 1.91
CA LEU A 18 -3.48 -22.94 1.12
C LEU A 18 -2.29 -22.58 0.21
N ILE A 19 -1.05 -22.75 0.68
CA ILE A 19 0.16 -22.55 -0.14
C ILE A 19 0.18 -23.55 -1.30
N ARG A 20 -0.17 -24.81 -1.07
CA ARG A 20 -0.27 -25.83 -2.15
C ARG A 20 -1.33 -25.45 -3.17
N LEU A 21 -2.47 -24.91 -2.73
CA LEU A 21 -3.53 -24.44 -3.63
C LEU A 21 -3.05 -23.23 -4.46
N GLU A 22 -2.32 -22.31 -3.85
CA GLU A 22 -1.74 -21.15 -4.54
C GLU A 22 -0.66 -21.58 -5.54
N PHE A 23 0.19 -22.55 -5.17
CA PHE A 23 1.16 -23.13 -6.08
C PHE A 23 0.48 -23.82 -7.27
N PHE A 24 -0.61 -24.55 -7.04
CA PHE A 24 -1.41 -25.15 -8.11
C PHE A 24 -1.97 -24.09 -9.06
N ARG A 25 -2.50 -22.98 -8.52
CA ARG A 25 -3.00 -21.84 -9.30
C ARG A 25 -1.92 -21.27 -10.22
N GLN A 26 -0.75 -20.98 -9.67
CA GLN A 26 0.35 -20.36 -10.42
C GLN A 26 0.91 -21.25 -11.54
N ASN A 27 0.94 -22.57 -11.32
CA ASN A 27 1.47 -23.52 -12.31
C ASN A 27 0.45 -24.02 -13.33
N SER A 28 -0.83 -23.70 -13.14
CA SER A 28 -1.88 -24.05 -14.08
C SER A 28 -2.00 -22.97 -15.14
N SER A 29 -1.64 -23.28 -16.39
CA SER A 29 -1.67 -22.34 -17.53
C SER A 29 -3.04 -21.66 -17.76
N GLN A 30 -4.13 -22.29 -17.32
CA GLN A 30 -5.48 -21.77 -17.39
C GLN A 30 -5.79 -20.68 -16.34
N PHE A 31 -5.09 -20.71 -15.19
CA PHE A 31 -5.33 -19.81 -14.05
C PHE A 31 -4.21 -18.80 -13.83
N ALA A 32 -3.02 -19.04 -14.40
CA ALA A 32 -1.85 -18.18 -14.24
C ALA A 32 -2.09 -16.74 -14.70
N SER A 33 -2.92 -16.54 -15.73
CA SER A 33 -3.29 -15.21 -16.26
C SER A 33 -4.37 -14.49 -15.43
N ILE A 34 -5.08 -15.21 -14.57
CA ILE A 34 -6.15 -14.67 -13.72
C ILE A 34 -5.53 -14.20 -12.40
N GLY A 35 -5.12 -12.94 -12.38
CA GLY A 35 -4.56 -12.29 -11.20
C GLY A 35 -5.62 -11.93 -10.14
N PRO A 36 -5.23 -11.82 -8.85
CA PRO A 36 -6.15 -11.48 -7.75
C PRO A 36 -6.59 -10.01 -7.72
N ALA A 37 -6.02 -9.14 -8.57
CA ALA A 37 -6.24 -7.68 -8.50
C ALA A 37 -7.19 -7.16 -9.59
N VAL A 38 -8.33 -6.60 -9.16
CA VAL A 38 -9.16 -5.66 -9.92
C VAL A 38 -9.73 -4.63 -8.93
N PRO A 39 -9.72 -3.31 -9.24
CA PRO A 39 -10.39 -2.31 -8.42
C PRO A 39 -11.89 -2.64 -8.24
N LYS A 40 -12.43 -2.45 -7.03
CA LYS A 40 -13.81 -2.83 -6.64
C LYS A 40 -14.90 -2.31 -7.58
N SER A 41 -14.64 -1.24 -8.33
CA SER A 41 -15.56 -0.65 -9.31
C SER A 41 -15.80 -1.55 -10.55
N GLN A 42 -14.96 -2.55 -10.78
CA GLN A 42 -15.06 -3.47 -11.92
C GLN A 42 -15.42 -4.92 -11.52
N GLN A 43 -15.51 -5.21 -10.22
CA GLN A 43 -15.92 -6.53 -9.72
C GLN A 43 -17.45 -6.67 -9.83
N THR A 44 -17.95 -7.70 -10.53
CA THR A 44 -19.36 -8.06 -10.41
C THR A 44 -19.66 -8.57 -9.00
N PRO A 45 -20.74 -8.12 -8.35
CA PRO A 45 -21.11 -8.60 -7.02
C PRO A 45 -21.32 -10.12 -7.02
N MET A 46 -20.83 -10.80 -5.99
CA MET A 46 -21.00 -12.26 -5.81
C MET A 46 -22.48 -12.69 -5.73
N ASN A 47 -23.40 -11.74 -5.50
CA ASN A 47 -24.84 -11.95 -5.46
C ASN A 47 -25.49 -12.03 -6.85
N THR A 48 -24.72 -11.89 -7.93
CA THR A 48 -25.24 -12.08 -9.27
C THR A 48 -25.53 -13.58 -9.43
N PRO A 49 -26.80 -14.02 -9.55
CA PRO A 49 -27.12 -15.43 -9.64
C PRO A 49 -26.29 -16.08 -10.75
N LEU A 50 -25.71 -17.25 -10.47
CA LEU A 50 -25.08 -18.09 -11.49
C LEU A 50 -26.07 -18.19 -12.65
N ALA A 51 -25.70 -17.73 -13.83
CA ALA A 51 -26.58 -17.70 -14.98
C ALA A 51 -27.24 -19.08 -15.13
N ARG A 52 -28.56 -19.14 -14.94
CA ARG A 52 -29.33 -20.37 -15.09
C ARG A 52 -29.00 -20.91 -16.48
N ARG A 53 -28.60 -22.18 -16.56
CA ARG A 53 -28.30 -22.92 -17.79
C ARG A 53 -29.52 -22.85 -18.71
N THR A 54 -29.63 -21.75 -19.46
CA THR A 54 -30.75 -21.45 -20.33
C THR A 54 -30.34 -21.89 -21.71
N THR A 55 -31.23 -22.64 -22.33
CA THR A 55 -31.09 -23.20 -23.67
C THR A 55 -30.63 -22.14 -24.66
N PRO A 56 -29.78 -22.51 -25.64
CA PRO A 56 -29.10 -21.56 -26.49
C PRO A 56 -30.11 -20.87 -27.41
N ASN A 57 -30.54 -19.66 -27.01
CA ASN A 57 -31.16 -18.74 -27.94
C ASN A 57 -30.12 -17.67 -28.32
N ARG A 58 -29.97 -17.49 -29.62
CA ARG A 58 -28.86 -16.80 -30.29
C ARG A 58 -28.60 -15.39 -29.73
N GLY A 59 -27.43 -15.23 -29.13
CA GLY A 59 -26.77 -13.95 -28.87
C GLY A 59 -25.35 -14.22 -28.36
N THR A 60 -24.33 -13.73 -29.08
CA THR A 60 -22.91 -13.80 -28.70
C THR A 60 -22.62 -13.23 -27.30
N ASP A 61 -23.51 -12.37 -26.81
CA ASP A 61 -23.42 -11.70 -25.52
C ASP A 61 -23.63 -12.65 -24.32
N GLY A 62 -24.48 -13.68 -24.44
CA GLY A 62 -24.76 -14.59 -23.32
C GLY A 62 -23.58 -15.49 -22.95
N SER A 63 -22.84 -15.98 -23.96
CA SER A 63 -21.62 -16.76 -23.73
C SER A 63 -20.46 -15.91 -23.21
N TYR A 64 -20.37 -14.65 -23.64
CA TYR A 64 -19.35 -13.72 -23.17
C TYR A 64 -19.60 -13.36 -21.69
N GLN A 65 -20.84 -13.04 -21.33
CA GLN A 65 -21.22 -12.74 -19.94
C GLN A 65 -20.99 -13.93 -19.01
N ALA A 66 -21.34 -15.15 -19.42
CA ALA A 66 -21.08 -16.36 -18.63
C ALA A 66 -19.57 -16.58 -18.39
N ARG A 67 -18.74 -16.44 -19.43
CA ARG A 67 -17.29 -16.58 -19.32
C ARG A 67 -16.67 -15.50 -18.43
N LYS A 68 -17.15 -14.26 -18.54
CA LYS A 68 -16.72 -13.16 -17.68
C LYS A 68 -17.09 -13.40 -16.22
N GLN A 69 -18.32 -13.87 -15.94
CA GLN A 69 -18.77 -14.19 -14.58
C GLN A 69 -17.93 -15.33 -13.96
N GLU A 70 -17.56 -16.33 -14.75
CA GLU A 70 -16.66 -17.40 -14.32
C GLU A 70 -15.26 -16.85 -13.98
N GLU A 71 -14.70 -16.01 -14.86
CA GLU A 71 -13.42 -15.36 -14.63
C GLU A 71 -13.43 -14.51 -13.34
N ASP A 72 -14.47 -13.68 -13.15
CA ASP A 72 -14.63 -12.83 -11.96
C ASP A 72 -14.80 -13.67 -10.68
N SER A 73 -15.50 -14.80 -10.77
CA SER A 73 -15.66 -15.73 -9.64
C SER A 73 -14.33 -16.37 -9.25
N LEU A 74 -13.53 -16.81 -10.23
CA LEU A 74 -12.19 -17.35 -9.99
C LEU A 74 -11.25 -16.30 -9.39
N ARG A 75 -11.29 -15.06 -9.90
CA ARG A 75 -10.54 -13.92 -9.32
C ARG A 75 -10.87 -13.72 -7.84
N ASN A 76 -12.16 -13.75 -7.49
CA ASN A 76 -12.60 -13.61 -6.10
C ASN A 76 -12.12 -14.75 -5.21
N VAL A 77 -12.09 -15.99 -5.71
CA VAL A 77 -11.53 -17.13 -4.98
C VAL A 77 -10.03 -16.96 -4.76
N PHE A 78 -9.28 -16.49 -5.75
CA PHE A 78 -7.84 -16.25 -5.61
C PHE A 78 -7.52 -15.08 -4.69
N TYR A 79 -8.33 -14.02 -4.73
CA TYR A 79 -8.27 -12.95 -3.76
C TYR A 79 -8.54 -13.44 -2.34
N LEU A 80 -9.55 -14.29 -2.15
CA LEU A 80 -9.87 -14.92 -0.87
C LEU A 80 -8.72 -15.80 -0.37
N LEU A 81 -8.09 -16.58 -1.26
CA LEU A 81 -6.93 -17.41 -0.95
C LEU A 81 -5.75 -16.57 -0.46
N ALA A 82 -5.38 -15.52 -1.20
CA ALA A 82 -4.33 -14.59 -0.80
C ALA A 82 -4.64 -13.93 0.56
N ARG A 83 -5.85 -13.41 0.73
CA ARG A 83 -6.31 -12.80 1.99
C ARG A 83 -6.30 -13.78 3.17
N SER A 84 -6.60 -15.07 2.92
CA SER A 84 -6.54 -16.12 3.94
C SER A 84 -5.10 -16.43 4.36
N LEU A 85 -4.17 -16.49 3.40
CA LEU A 85 -2.74 -16.67 3.69
C LEU A 85 -2.17 -15.51 4.52
N GLU A 86 -2.55 -14.27 4.18
CA GLU A 86 -2.16 -13.09 4.95
C GLU A 86 -2.78 -13.08 6.35
N ALA A 87 -4.07 -13.43 6.48
CA ALA A 87 -4.76 -13.50 7.77
C ALA A 87 -4.10 -14.51 8.72
N ILE A 88 -3.77 -15.71 8.23
CA ILE A 88 -3.09 -16.74 9.03
C ILE A 88 -1.68 -16.26 9.42
N SER A 89 -0.96 -15.63 8.49
CA SER A 89 0.35 -15.06 8.77
C SER A 89 0.30 -13.99 9.86
N LEU A 90 -0.72 -13.13 9.83
CA LEU A 90 -0.94 -12.12 10.85
C LEU A 90 -1.24 -12.76 12.21
N ILE A 91 -2.12 -13.76 12.27
CA ILE A 91 -2.41 -14.50 13.51
C ILE A 91 -1.14 -15.13 14.08
N GLN A 92 -0.31 -15.75 13.22
CA GLN A 92 0.97 -16.32 13.61
C GLN A 92 1.92 -15.24 14.15
N LEU A 93 2.05 -14.09 13.49
CA LEU A 93 2.92 -12.99 13.95
C LEU A 93 2.43 -12.36 15.27
N LEU A 94 1.12 -12.26 15.47
CA LEU A 94 0.53 -11.74 16.72
C LEU A 94 0.70 -12.70 17.89
N SER A 95 0.69 -14.01 17.61
CA SER A 95 0.74 -15.05 18.66
C SER A 95 2.17 -15.52 18.94
N PHE A 96 3.00 -15.57 17.89
CA PHE A 96 4.37 -16.07 17.86
C PHE A 96 5.24 -15.17 16.96
N PRO A 97 5.58 -13.95 17.41
CA PRO A 97 6.28 -12.97 16.58
C PRO A 97 7.64 -13.45 16.06
N LEU A 98 8.29 -14.39 16.76
CA LEU A 98 9.56 -15.03 16.41
C LEU A 98 9.48 -16.54 16.67
N GLN A 99 9.97 -17.35 15.73
CA GLN A 99 10.19 -18.78 15.94
C GLN A 99 11.08 -19.00 17.18
N GLY A 100 10.59 -19.78 18.15
CA GLY A 100 11.32 -20.16 19.35
C GLY A 100 11.33 -19.13 20.50
N SER A 101 10.66 -17.98 20.35
CA SER A 101 10.52 -16.99 21.42
C SER A 101 9.35 -17.30 22.35
N ALA A 102 9.46 -16.89 23.63
CA ALA A 102 8.35 -16.94 24.58
C ALA A 102 7.17 -16.07 24.07
N PRO A 103 5.91 -16.43 24.39
CA PRO A 103 4.76 -15.66 23.96
C PRO A 103 4.87 -14.21 24.42
N LEU A 104 4.89 -13.28 23.46
CA LEU A 104 4.99 -11.85 23.74
C LEU A 104 3.67 -11.37 24.36
N VAL A 105 3.76 -10.67 25.50
CA VAL A 105 2.60 -10.02 26.10
C VAL A 105 2.43 -8.67 25.41
N ILE A 106 1.54 -8.63 24.41
CA ILE A 106 1.16 -7.39 23.74
C ILE A 106 0.20 -6.63 24.68
N ASP A 107 0.57 -5.40 25.03
CA ASP A 107 -0.26 -4.51 25.84
C ASP A 107 -1.26 -3.77 24.93
N VAL A 108 -2.55 -4.01 25.16
CA VAL A 108 -3.65 -3.50 24.33
C VAL A 108 -4.74 -2.94 25.24
N LYS A 109 -5.31 -1.79 24.85
CA LYS A 109 -6.45 -1.18 25.57
C LYS A 109 -7.63 -2.15 25.64
N GLU A 110 -8.26 -2.26 26.81
CA GLU A 110 -9.37 -3.19 27.08
C GLU A 110 -10.53 -3.09 26.07
N ALA A 111 -10.86 -1.86 25.62
CA ALA A 111 -11.93 -1.65 24.63
C ALA A 111 -11.65 -2.35 23.29
N ALA A 112 -10.39 -2.37 22.83
CA ALA A 112 -10.01 -3.06 21.60
C ALA A 112 -9.97 -4.58 21.79
N LEU A 113 -9.76 -5.06 23.02
CA LEU A 113 -9.70 -6.49 23.32
C LEU A 113 -11.07 -7.17 23.13
N GLY A 114 -12.17 -6.51 23.50
CA GLY A 114 -13.52 -7.02 23.30
C GLY A 114 -13.85 -7.26 21.82
N ASP A 115 -13.51 -6.30 20.96
CA ASP A 115 -13.72 -6.42 19.52
C ASP A 115 -12.85 -7.52 18.91
N VAL A 116 -11.59 -7.63 19.36
CA VAL A 116 -10.66 -8.68 18.91
C VAL A 116 -11.18 -10.07 19.25
N VAL A 117 -11.69 -10.29 20.46
CA VAL A 117 -12.18 -11.60 20.91
C VAL A 117 -13.40 -12.06 20.11
N ASN A 118 -14.24 -11.13 19.66
CA ASN A 118 -15.44 -11.43 18.86
C ASN A 118 -15.15 -11.51 17.36
N THR A 119 -13.95 -11.14 16.92
CA THR A 119 -13.59 -11.15 15.49
C THR A 119 -13.42 -12.59 15.00
N THR A 120 -14.21 -12.96 14.01
CA THR A 120 -14.10 -14.26 13.34
C THR A 120 -13.02 -14.27 12.27
N PHE A 121 -12.53 -15.46 11.90
CA PHE A 121 -11.60 -15.60 10.77
C PHE A 121 -12.22 -15.10 9.46
N GLN A 122 -13.52 -15.34 9.25
CA GLN A 122 -14.25 -14.83 8.10
C GLN A 122 -14.22 -13.30 8.04
N GLU A 123 -14.48 -12.63 9.17
CA GLU A 123 -14.40 -11.16 9.23
C GLU A 123 -12.99 -10.67 8.98
N LEU A 124 -11.97 -11.33 9.53
CA LEU A 124 -10.57 -10.98 9.29
C LEU A 124 -10.22 -11.01 7.79
N VAL A 125 -10.63 -12.06 7.09
CA VAL A 125 -10.33 -12.27 5.67
C VAL A 125 -11.17 -11.36 4.76
N CYS A 126 -12.50 -11.32 4.97
CA CYS A 126 -13.44 -10.69 4.05
C CYS A 126 -13.66 -9.19 4.30
N SER A 127 -13.34 -8.69 5.49
CA SER A 127 -13.50 -7.26 5.80
C SER A 127 -12.40 -6.44 5.15
N GLN A 128 -12.76 -5.22 4.74
CA GLN A 128 -11.85 -4.28 4.10
C GLN A 128 -10.95 -3.56 5.12
N SER A 129 -11.46 -3.35 6.34
CA SER A 129 -10.71 -2.78 7.44
C SER A 129 -11.33 -3.22 8.75
N LEU A 130 -10.48 -3.59 9.70
CA LEU A 130 -10.87 -3.88 11.07
C LEU A 130 -10.06 -2.96 11.99
N PRO A 131 -10.66 -1.90 12.55
CA PRO A 131 -9.96 -0.95 13.41
C PRO A 131 -9.23 -1.63 14.57
N CYS A 132 -9.84 -2.67 15.15
CA CYS A 132 -9.25 -3.46 16.22
C CYS A 132 -7.93 -4.15 15.81
N ILE A 133 -7.82 -4.63 14.56
CA ILE A 133 -6.60 -5.24 14.02
C ILE A 133 -5.49 -4.20 13.84
N ASN A 134 -5.83 -2.99 13.38
CA ASN A 134 -4.85 -1.90 13.27
C ASN A 134 -4.27 -1.52 14.64
N VAL A 135 -5.11 -1.51 15.68
CA VAL A 135 -4.67 -1.30 17.06
C VAL A 135 -3.74 -2.43 17.53
N LEU A 136 -4.06 -3.68 17.22
CA LEU A 136 -3.20 -4.83 17.54
C LEU A 136 -1.83 -4.77 16.85
N ILE A 137 -1.80 -4.46 15.56
CA ILE A 137 -0.55 -4.34 14.80
C ILE A 137 0.30 -3.20 15.37
N SER A 138 -0.32 -2.05 15.69
CA SER A 138 0.37 -0.92 16.31
C SER A 138 0.94 -1.30 17.69
N ALA A 139 0.18 -2.02 18.50
CA ALA A 139 0.62 -2.52 19.79
C ALA A 139 1.78 -3.53 19.66
N LEU A 140 1.69 -4.47 18.71
CA LEU A 140 2.76 -5.42 18.40
C LEU A 140 4.06 -4.68 18.05
N ILE A 141 4.01 -3.75 17.10
CA ILE A 141 5.17 -2.95 16.68
C ILE A 141 5.79 -2.22 17.87
N LYS A 142 4.95 -1.59 18.71
CA LYS A 142 5.41 -0.88 19.90
C LYS A 142 6.08 -1.81 20.89
N THR A 143 5.43 -2.91 21.27
CA THR A 143 6.01 -3.89 22.20
C THR A 143 7.34 -4.44 21.68
N TYR A 144 7.44 -4.65 20.36
CA TYR A 144 8.67 -5.13 19.74
C TYR A 144 9.79 -4.08 19.76
N SER A 145 9.45 -2.81 19.50
CA SER A 145 10.35 -1.67 19.68
C SER A 145 10.89 -1.62 21.09
N ASP A 146 10.00 -1.71 22.09
CA ASP A 146 10.34 -1.57 23.50
C ASP A 146 11.18 -2.75 24.01
N THR A 147 10.94 -3.97 23.49
CA THR A 147 11.62 -5.19 23.94
C THR A 147 12.97 -5.40 23.25
N PHE A 148 13.05 -5.17 21.94
CA PHE A 148 14.21 -5.56 21.13
C PHE A 148 14.97 -4.36 20.56
N GLY A 149 14.45 -3.14 20.68
CA GLY A 149 15.08 -1.93 20.13
C GLY A 149 15.12 -1.87 18.60
N ASN A 150 14.48 -2.82 17.91
CA ASN A 150 14.46 -2.91 16.45
C ASN A 150 13.04 -3.19 15.93
N ILE A 151 12.48 -2.21 15.22
CA ILE A 151 11.14 -2.29 14.60
C ILE A 151 11.20 -2.89 13.19
N GLU A 152 12.34 -2.80 12.51
CA GLU A 152 12.45 -3.06 11.06
C GLU A 152 12.17 -4.51 10.73
N MET A 153 12.67 -5.46 11.53
CA MET A 153 12.43 -6.88 11.27
C MET A 153 10.95 -7.26 11.31
N ILE A 154 10.22 -6.80 12.33
CA ILE A 154 8.80 -7.11 12.45
C ILE A 154 7.97 -6.36 11.41
N ALA A 155 8.33 -5.11 11.12
CA ALA A 155 7.64 -4.30 10.11
C ALA A 155 7.85 -4.87 8.68
N MET A 156 9.07 -5.34 8.35
CA MET A 156 9.33 -6.04 7.09
C MET A 156 8.55 -7.34 7.01
N SER A 157 8.51 -8.13 8.09
CA SER A 157 7.74 -9.39 8.14
C SER A 157 6.24 -9.16 7.95
N LEU A 158 5.69 -8.11 8.58
CA LEU A 158 4.30 -7.70 8.40
C LEU A 158 4.04 -7.23 6.97
N ASN A 159 4.94 -6.45 6.38
CA ASN A 159 4.75 -5.94 5.02
C ASN A 159 4.82 -7.03 3.96
N ASP A 160 5.76 -7.98 4.11
CA ASP A 160 5.94 -9.09 3.17
C ASP A 160 4.78 -10.09 3.25
N ARG A 161 4.36 -10.45 4.46
CA ARG A 161 3.39 -11.53 4.67
C ARG A 161 1.95 -11.06 4.82
N CYS A 162 1.73 -9.79 5.11
CA CYS A 162 0.44 -9.22 5.51
C CYS A 162 0.23 -7.82 4.89
N SER A 163 0.66 -7.62 3.65
CA SER A 163 0.65 -6.33 2.94
C SER A 163 -0.71 -5.62 2.90
N SER A 164 -1.81 -6.38 2.96
CA SER A 164 -3.16 -5.83 2.97
C SER A 164 -3.65 -5.39 4.35
N TYR A 165 -2.92 -5.74 5.43
CA TYR A 165 -3.16 -5.26 6.79
C TYR A 165 -2.13 -4.20 7.24
N PHE A 166 -0.93 -4.23 6.69
CA PHE A 166 0.16 -3.36 7.09
C PHE A 166 0.96 -2.89 5.87
N SER A 167 1.28 -1.59 5.84
CA SER A 167 2.18 -0.99 4.86
C SER A 167 3.37 -0.37 5.56
N LEU A 168 4.56 -0.89 5.26
CA LEU A 168 5.83 -0.35 5.76
C LEU A 168 6.03 1.08 5.27
N ALA A 169 5.62 1.37 4.04
CA ALA A 169 5.69 2.70 3.45
C ALA A 169 4.83 3.70 4.25
N ASN A 170 3.58 3.35 4.59
CA ASN A 170 2.73 4.20 5.42
C ASN A 170 3.29 4.36 6.86
N MET A 171 3.88 3.31 7.44
CA MET A 171 4.55 3.43 8.74
C MET A 171 5.70 4.43 8.71
N ARG A 172 6.55 4.37 7.67
CA ARG A 172 7.65 5.33 7.44
C ARG A 172 7.14 6.75 7.25
N LEU A 173 6.09 6.94 6.43
CA LEU A 173 5.42 8.24 6.29
C LEU A 173 4.96 8.79 7.64
N HIS A 174 4.27 7.98 8.45
CA HIS A 174 3.82 8.38 9.78
C HIS A 174 4.99 8.77 10.69
N ARG A 175 6.08 8.01 10.68
CA ARG A 175 7.30 8.34 11.43
C ARG A 175 7.87 9.69 11.02
N VAL A 176 8.03 9.92 9.71
CA VAL A 176 8.53 11.19 9.16
C VAL A 176 7.63 12.35 9.57
N VAL A 177 6.31 12.20 9.46
CA VAL A 177 5.34 13.23 9.86
C VAL A 177 5.46 13.56 11.36
N GLU A 178 5.61 12.55 12.22
CA GLU A 178 5.80 12.77 13.66
C GLU A 178 7.15 13.40 14.00
N GLU A 179 8.19 13.16 13.20
CA GLU A 179 9.48 13.84 13.34
C GLU A 179 9.39 15.31 12.94
N LEU A 180 8.74 15.61 11.80
CA LEU A 180 8.53 16.98 11.31
C LEU A 180 7.65 17.81 12.25
N LYS A 181 6.62 17.20 12.86
CA LYS A 181 5.77 17.87 13.87
C LYS A 181 6.52 18.36 15.10
N LYS A 182 7.64 17.72 15.45
CA LYS A 182 8.47 18.11 16.61
C LYS A 182 9.35 19.32 16.31
N LEU A 183 9.54 19.65 15.04
CA LEU A 183 10.35 20.79 14.63
C LEU A 183 9.62 22.10 14.89
N LYS A 184 10.39 23.13 15.25
CA LYS A 184 9.91 24.50 15.31
C LYS A 184 10.45 25.26 14.10
N PRO A 185 9.65 26.13 13.45
CA PRO A 185 10.11 26.86 12.25
C PRO A 185 11.35 27.73 12.46
N THR A 186 11.68 28.06 13.72
CA THR A 186 12.80 28.92 14.10
C THR A 186 14.10 28.17 14.42
N SER A 187 14.13 26.85 14.42
CA SER A 187 15.35 26.07 14.67
C SER A 187 16.08 25.71 13.37
N THR A 188 17.42 25.74 13.38
CA THR A 188 18.26 25.23 12.29
C THR A 188 18.10 23.70 12.21
N SER A 189 17.05 23.25 11.53
CA SER A 189 16.66 21.85 11.42
C SER A 189 16.95 21.26 10.04
N GLU A 190 17.85 21.87 9.27
CA GLU A 190 18.21 21.45 7.92
C GLU A 190 18.61 19.97 7.85
N HIS A 191 19.41 19.48 8.80
CA HIS A 191 19.79 18.06 8.83
C HIS A 191 18.57 17.13 8.92
N ILE A 192 17.55 17.50 9.72
CA ILE A 192 16.33 16.70 9.88
C ILE A 192 15.47 16.77 8.63
N LEU A 193 15.34 17.95 8.01
CA LEU A 193 14.63 18.13 6.74
C LEU A 193 15.28 17.30 5.62
N HIS A 194 16.61 17.30 5.54
CA HIS A 194 17.34 16.46 4.59
C HIS A 194 17.18 14.97 4.89
N SER A 195 17.30 14.54 6.15
CA SER A 195 17.14 13.15 6.56
C SER A 195 15.73 12.62 6.22
N THR A 196 14.70 13.36 6.61
CA THR A 196 13.30 13.01 6.29
C THR A 196 13.04 12.99 4.80
N CYS A 197 13.68 13.87 4.02
CA CYS A 197 13.55 13.88 2.58
C CYS A 197 14.15 12.61 1.98
N GLN A 198 15.37 12.25 2.35
CA GLN A 198 16.01 11.02 1.89
C GLN A 198 15.16 9.79 2.17
N GLU A 199 14.56 9.71 3.36
CA GLU A 199 13.62 8.63 3.68
C GLU A 199 12.38 8.65 2.77
N MET A 200 11.74 9.81 2.60
CA MET A 200 10.54 9.95 1.77
C MET A 200 10.78 9.65 0.30
N LEU A 201 11.97 9.98 -0.24
CA LEU A 201 12.35 9.62 -1.60
C LEU A 201 12.29 8.11 -1.83
N THR A 202 12.55 7.28 -0.81
CA THR A 202 12.47 5.81 -0.95
C THR A 202 11.05 5.30 -1.16
N ILE A 203 10.03 5.97 -0.63
CA ILE A 203 8.63 5.53 -0.64
C ILE A 203 7.69 6.44 -1.43
N ALA A 204 8.22 7.45 -2.13
CA ALA A 204 7.43 8.53 -2.75
C ALA A 204 6.36 8.07 -3.76
N GLY A 205 6.51 6.89 -4.36
CA GLY A 205 5.52 6.32 -5.30
C GLY A 205 4.43 5.47 -4.63
N GLU A 206 4.58 5.12 -3.36
CA GLU A 206 3.72 4.13 -2.67
C GLU A 206 2.73 4.78 -1.69
N VAL A 207 3.00 6.01 -1.25
CA VAL A 207 2.23 6.70 -0.19
C VAL A 207 1.72 8.06 -0.64
N ASP A 208 0.73 8.62 0.06
CA ASP A 208 0.36 10.02 -0.11
C ASP A 208 1.39 10.94 0.59
N ILE A 209 2.16 11.68 -0.20
CA ILE A 209 3.21 12.58 0.30
C ILE A 209 2.68 13.96 0.73
N SER A 210 1.39 14.26 0.51
CA SER A 210 0.79 15.56 0.79
C SER A 210 1.02 16.08 2.23
N PRO A 211 0.96 15.24 3.28
CA PRO A 211 1.25 15.69 4.64
C PRO A 211 2.68 16.22 4.82
N VAL A 212 3.66 15.59 4.17
CA VAL A 212 5.08 16.00 4.25
C VAL A 212 5.33 17.26 3.45
N LEU A 213 4.71 17.39 2.27
CA LEU A 213 4.83 18.59 1.43
C LEU A 213 4.39 19.86 2.18
N LYS A 214 3.33 19.78 2.98
CA LYS A 214 2.87 20.90 3.82
C LYS A 214 3.96 21.36 4.80
N PHE A 215 4.60 20.42 5.49
CA PHE A 215 5.71 20.76 6.38
C PHE A 215 6.89 21.37 5.62
N TYR A 216 7.27 20.81 4.46
CA TYR A 216 8.36 21.38 3.67
C TYR A 216 8.06 22.80 3.19
N GLU A 217 6.81 23.10 2.82
CA GLU A 217 6.39 24.45 2.48
C GLU A 217 6.44 25.39 3.70
N GLU A 218 5.95 24.95 4.87
CA GLU A 218 6.00 25.70 6.13
C GLU A 218 7.44 26.02 6.61
N PHE A 219 8.36 25.08 6.44
CA PHE A 219 9.78 25.24 6.78
C PHE A 219 10.60 25.91 5.67
N GLY A 220 10.01 26.26 4.53
CA GLY A 220 10.72 26.87 3.40
C GLY A 220 11.72 25.92 2.72
N PHE A 221 11.57 24.61 2.86
CA PHE A 221 12.46 23.59 2.30
C PHE A 221 12.15 23.29 0.83
N VAL A 222 12.35 24.32 -0.01
CA VAL A 222 11.97 24.32 -1.43
C VAL A 222 12.67 23.23 -2.24
N SER A 223 13.96 23.01 -2.01
CA SER A 223 14.74 21.99 -2.74
C SER A 223 14.17 20.58 -2.53
N GLY A 224 13.93 20.20 -1.27
CA GLY A 224 13.35 18.89 -0.94
C GLY A 224 11.90 18.73 -1.43
N PHE A 225 11.11 19.81 -1.40
CA PHE A 225 9.75 19.80 -1.93
C PHE A 225 9.72 19.42 -3.42
N VAL A 226 10.53 20.09 -4.24
CA VAL A 226 10.60 19.82 -5.69
C VAL A 226 11.19 18.44 -5.95
N GLN A 227 12.28 18.08 -5.26
CA GLN A 227 12.92 16.77 -5.42
C GLN A 227 11.97 15.61 -5.11
N LEU A 228 11.15 15.75 -4.06
CA LEU A 228 10.17 14.73 -3.67
C LEU A 228 9.07 14.56 -4.73
N LEU A 229 8.54 15.66 -5.29
CA LEU A 229 7.53 15.62 -6.34
C LEU A 229 8.05 15.02 -7.65
N LEU A 230 9.26 15.39 -8.07
CA LEU A 230 9.89 14.81 -9.26
C LEU A 230 10.15 13.31 -9.08
N THR A 231 10.61 12.91 -7.89
CA THR A 231 10.86 11.50 -7.57
C THR A 231 9.55 10.71 -7.51
N ARG A 232 8.48 11.30 -6.97
CA ARG A 232 7.14 10.70 -7.01
C ARG A 232 6.67 10.49 -8.44
N ALA A 233 6.75 11.51 -9.29
CA ALA A 233 6.37 11.41 -10.71
C ALA A 233 7.10 10.25 -11.41
N ALA A 234 8.41 10.13 -11.21
CA ALA A 234 9.20 9.03 -11.77
C ALA A 234 8.84 7.65 -11.19
N LYS A 235 8.52 7.56 -9.90
CA LYS A 235 8.17 6.28 -9.23
C LYS A 235 6.76 5.80 -9.51
N ILE A 236 5.83 6.71 -9.78
CA ILE A 236 4.45 6.36 -10.15
C ILE A 236 4.41 5.73 -11.56
N ASP A 237 5.31 6.18 -12.44
CA ASP A 237 5.41 5.75 -13.84
C ASP A 237 6.85 5.34 -14.21
N PRO A 238 7.38 4.24 -13.63
CA PRO A 238 8.76 3.82 -13.86
C PRO A 238 9.02 3.33 -15.29
N SER A 239 7.96 2.94 -16.02
CA SER A 239 8.04 2.48 -17.41
C SER A 239 7.79 3.61 -18.42
N ASP A 240 7.61 4.85 -17.95
CA ASP A 240 7.36 6.02 -18.78
C ASP A 240 6.15 5.86 -19.72
N LEU A 241 5.11 5.16 -19.26
CA LEU A 241 3.89 4.89 -20.03
C LEU A 241 3.16 6.18 -20.42
N ALA A 242 3.31 7.25 -19.64
CA ALA A 242 2.74 8.56 -19.94
C ALA A 242 3.31 9.16 -21.25
N ASN A 243 4.56 8.83 -21.61
CA ASN A 243 5.20 9.32 -22.84
C ASN A 243 5.04 8.37 -24.03
N GLN A 244 4.67 7.10 -23.80
CA GLN A 244 4.58 6.09 -24.86
C GLN A 244 3.41 6.30 -25.82
N GLY A 245 2.45 7.17 -25.49
CA GLY A 245 1.51 7.73 -26.45
C GLY A 245 0.69 6.69 -27.24
N ALA A 246 0.34 5.55 -26.63
CA ALA A 246 -0.67 4.68 -27.20
C ALA A 246 -2.00 5.45 -27.17
N GLN A 247 -2.36 6.04 -28.32
CA GLN A 247 -3.66 6.68 -28.51
C GLN A 247 -4.74 5.69 -28.03
N GLU A 248 -5.45 6.05 -26.97
CA GLU A 248 -6.53 5.30 -26.31
C GLU A 248 -6.16 4.23 -25.26
N ASP A 249 -4.97 4.26 -24.64
CA ASP A 249 -4.74 3.49 -23.40
C ASP A 249 -5.09 4.32 -22.14
N LYS A 250 -6.16 3.89 -21.43
CA LYS A 250 -6.60 4.49 -20.17
C LYS A 250 -5.49 4.50 -19.11
N LEU A 251 -4.60 3.50 -19.12
CA LEU A 251 -3.52 3.42 -18.15
C LEU A 251 -2.46 4.51 -18.41
N SER A 252 -2.10 4.75 -19.68
CA SER A 252 -1.18 5.84 -20.05
C SER A 252 -1.76 7.21 -19.70
N GLU A 253 -3.07 7.42 -19.92
CA GLU A 253 -3.75 8.65 -19.51
C GLU A 253 -3.71 8.84 -17.99
N GLU A 254 -4.05 7.80 -17.21
CA GLU A 254 -4.00 7.84 -15.75
C GLU A 254 -2.59 8.17 -15.23
N LYS A 255 -1.56 7.54 -15.81
CA LYS A 255 -0.16 7.81 -15.43
C LYS A 255 0.27 9.22 -15.76
N ARG A 256 -0.16 9.74 -16.91
CA ARG A 256 0.10 11.13 -17.32
C ARG A 256 -0.57 12.11 -16.35
N ASP A 257 -1.81 11.86 -15.97
CA ASP A 257 -2.56 12.71 -15.03
C ASP A 257 -1.91 12.70 -13.64
N GLN A 258 -1.50 11.53 -13.13
CA GLN A 258 -0.79 11.41 -11.84
C GLN A 258 0.56 12.16 -11.82
N ARG A 259 1.30 12.17 -12.94
CA ARG A 259 2.53 12.96 -13.08
C ARG A 259 2.23 14.45 -13.16
N MET A 260 1.18 14.82 -13.89
CA MET A 260 0.75 16.20 -14.04
C MET A 260 0.33 16.82 -12.70
N GLU A 261 -0.31 16.06 -11.81
CA GLU A 261 -0.56 16.49 -10.43
C GLU A 261 0.73 16.91 -9.71
N CYS A 262 1.81 16.14 -9.87
CA CYS A 262 3.09 16.46 -9.26
C CYS A 262 3.69 17.75 -9.84
N TYR A 263 3.66 17.93 -11.17
CA TYR A 263 4.19 19.14 -11.80
C TYR A 263 3.34 20.38 -11.47
N ASN A 264 2.02 20.24 -11.39
CA ASN A 264 1.11 21.33 -11.01
C ASN A 264 1.44 21.87 -9.61
N GLU A 265 1.80 21.01 -8.66
CA GLU A 265 2.27 21.45 -7.34
C GLU A 265 3.61 22.19 -7.40
N ILE A 266 4.54 21.80 -8.28
CA ILE A 266 5.78 22.54 -8.53
C ILE A 266 5.48 23.93 -9.12
N ILE A 267 4.58 24.01 -10.10
CA ILE A 267 4.13 25.28 -10.70
C ILE A 267 3.47 26.16 -9.63
N ARG A 268 2.60 25.59 -8.79
CA ARG A 268 1.95 26.29 -7.69
C ARG A 268 2.98 26.89 -6.75
N LEU A 269 3.97 26.10 -6.33
CA LEU A 269 5.06 26.58 -5.49
C LEU A 269 5.84 27.70 -6.18
N TYR A 270 6.25 27.53 -7.44
CA TYR A 270 7.00 28.56 -8.18
C TYR A 270 6.23 29.89 -8.26
N ARG A 271 4.92 29.84 -8.50
CA ARG A 271 4.04 31.02 -8.56
C ARG A 271 3.86 31.70 -7.20
N SER A 272 3.84 30.93 -6.10
CA SER A 272 3.67 31.48 -4.75
C SER A 272 4.97 32.11 -4.20
N GLN A 273 6.13 31.72 -4.71
CA GLN A 273 7.41 32.25 -4.26
C GLN A 273 7.60 33.74 -4.64
N LYS A 274 7.96 34.55 -3.65
CA LYS A 274 8.40 35.95 -3.84
C LYS A 274 9.91 36.09 -3.91
N ASN A 275 10.65 35.16 -3.31
CA ASN A 275 12.11 35.18 -3.29
C ASN A 275 12.69 34.65 -4.61
N THR A 276 13.57 35.43 -5.23
CA THR A 276 14.28 35.06 -6.46
C THR A 276 15.17 33.85 -6.27
N ASP A 277 15.84 33.73 -5.12
CA ASP A 277 16.76 32.61 -4.83
C ASP A 277 15.99 31.28 -4.78
N ALA A 278 14.81 31.29 -4.16
CA ALA A 278 13.93 30.12 -4.10
C ALA A 278 13.44 29.71 -5.49
N LYS A 279 13.13 30.68 -6.37
CA LYS A 279 12.75 30.41 -7.76
C LYS A 279 13.91 29.79 -8.54
N GLU A 280 15.13 30.29 -8.35
CA GLU A 280 16.32 29.74 -8.98
C GLU A 280 16.59 28.29 -8.52
N VAL A 281 16.39 27.98 -7.24
CA VAL A 281 16.48 26.61 -6.71
C VAL A 281 15.46 25.68 -7.35
N ILE A 282 14.22 26.13 -7.56
CA ILE A 282 13.18 25.33 -8.24
C ILE A 282 13.64 25.04 -9.68
N LEU A 283 14.01 26.07 -10.42
CA LEU A 283 14.44 25.94 -11.82
C LEU A 283 15.66 25.04 -11.95
N ASN A 284 16.69 25.22 -11.12
CA ASN A 284 17.89 24.39 -11.15
C ASN A 284 17.60 22.92 -10.81
N THR A 285 16.66 22.65 -9.90
CA THR A 285 16.25 21.28 -9.56
C THR A 285 15.47 20.65 -10.71
N VAL A 286 14.54 21.40 -11.34
CA VAL A 286 13.78 20.93 -12.50
C VAL A 286 14.70 20.67 -13.68
N LEU A 287 15.63 21.56 -14.01
CA LEU A 287 16.55 21.41 -15.15
C LEU A 287 17.46 20.18 -15.05
N ARG A 288 17.66 19.63 -13.83
CA ARG A 288 18.47 18.43 -13.59
C ARG A 288 17.69 17.12 -13.78
N THR A 289 16.39 17.17 -14.01
CA THR A 289 15.60 15.96 -14.27
C THR A 289 15.80 15.48 -15.70
N ASP A 290 15.79 14.17 -15.93
CA ASP A 290 15.77 13.59 -17.29
C ASP A 290 14.34 13.44 -17.84
N ASP A 291 13.35 13.87 -17.06
CA ASP A 291 11.94 13.75 -17.37
C ASP A 291 11.51 14.75 -18.46
N LYS A 292 11.32 14.23 -19.68
CA LYS A 292 10.88 15.03 -20.84
C LYS A 292 9.50 15.65 -20.62
N LEU A 293 8.56 14.93 -20.02
CA LEU A 293 7.20 15.42 -19.81
C LEU A 293 7.22 16.61 -18.84
N CYS A 294 8.07 16.53 -17.82
CA CYS A 294 8.34 17.64 -16.90
C CYS A 294 8.84 18.89 -17.66
N HIS A 295 9.87 18.74 -18.50
CA HIS A 295 10.44 19.86 -19.29
C HIS A 295 9.47 20.46 -20.30
N TYR A 296 8.54 19.68 -20.85
CA TYR A 296 7.49 20.22 -21.73
C TYR A 296 6.41 20.98 -20.97
N THR A 297 6.23 20.69 -19.67
CA THR A 297 5.12 21.20 -18.85
C THR A 297 5.50 22.45 -18.05
N LEU A 298 6.72 22.47 -17.49
CA LEU A 298 7.23 23.52 -16.60
C LEU A 298 7.94 24.64 -17.36
#